data_AF-A0A370WYG4-F1
#
_entry.id   AF-A0A370WYG4-F1
#
_cell.length_a   1.000
_cell.length_b   1.000
_cell.length_c   1.000
_cell.angle_alpha   90.00
_cell.angle_beta   90.00
_cell.angle_gamma   90.00
#
_symmetry.space_group_name_H-M   'P 1'
#
loop_
_entity.id
_entity.type
_entity.pdbx_description
1 polymer ?
#
loop_
_entity_poly.entity_id
_entity_poly.type
_entity_poly.pdbx_seq_one_letter_code
_entity_poly.pdbx_strand_id
1 'polypeptide(L)'
;MSTPAPRTLIVWNDKERIGELRETGNLWSFVYHPTWVDSNHAFALSPSLPLQNDPISDGASQRPVQWFFDNLLPEAGERILLARDAGIDKADAFGLLQRYGPESAGALTLLAPGEVLPAGTLVPLSDLALSDRIRKLPRVPLSHDAPKRMSMAGAQHKLAVVLDNGQLFEPEGRVASTHILKPDHPEPERFAHTVINESFVMQLAHAVGLNVPHVSVRRVPEPVYLIERFDREGDVAHTRRRHVLDACQLLSLDSAFKYEQATAQNLRKLAELCRAKAATRQAIFRWAIFNILVGNGDAHLKNLSFFPIRQGIALAPHYDLLSTSIYREASWLNEELVTPIGRATRLGEVRRVDVEEFGKMLGISAKTSHRLLDDMLAKLALHAPALLEKAQENGTLPGEARVLREIVHGPIKDLSLKLHR
;
A
#
# COMPACT_ATOMS: atom_id res chain seq x y z
N MET A 1 -38.33 16.37 -2.63
CA MET A 1 -37.40 15.30 -2.22
C MET A 1 -36.83 15.70 -0.88
N SER A 2 -37.00 14.88 0.17
CA SER A 2 -36.41 15.17 1.48
C SER A 2 -34.89 15.13 1.33
N THR A 3 -34.20 16.19 1.74
CA THR A 3 -32.74 16.19 1.83
C THR A 3 -32.33 15.08 2.80
N PRO A 4 -31.47 14.13 2.39
CA PRO A 4 -31.03 13.07 3.30
C PRO A 4 -30.38 13.69 4.54
N ALA A 5 -30.63 13.07 5.70
CA ALA A 5 -30.06 13.52 6.96
C ALA A 5 -28.53 13.55 6.87
N PRO A 6 -27.86 14.55 7.45
CA PRO A 6 -26.41 14.63 7.43
C PRO A 6 -25.82 13.42 8.15
N ARG A 7 -24.77 12.84 7.55
CA ARG A 7 -23.98 11.76 8.16
C ARG A 7 -22.74 12.34 8.79
N THR A 8 -22.27 11.72 9.87
CA THR A 8 -21.13 12.24 10.65
C THR A 8 -20.26 11.12 11.17
N LEU A 9 -18.95 11.34 11.11
CA LEU A 9 -17.91 10.52 11.71
C LEU A 9 -16.94 11.41 12.49
N ILE A 10 -16.55 10.97 13.69
CA ILE A 10 -15.52 11.60 14.49
C ILE A 10 -14.18 10.96 14.13
N VAL A 11 -13.20 11.78 13.79
CA VAL A 11 -11.86 11.33 13.40
C VAL A 11 -10.93 11.43 14.61
N TRP A 12 -10.28 10.32 14.94
CA TRP A 12 -9.40 10.19 16.09
C TRP A 12 -7.99 9.80 15.66
N ASN A 13 -7.00 10.24 16.44
CA ASN A 13 -5.65 9.70 16.48
C ASN A 13 -5.44 9.10 17.87
N ASP A 14 -5.45 7.77 17.95
CA ASP A 14 -5.46 7.02 19.21
C ASP A 14 -6.55 7.50 20.20
N LYS A 15 -6.19 8.33 21.19
CA LYS A 15 -7.12 8.84 22.22
C LYS A 15 -7.60 10.26 21.97
N GLU A 16 -7.05 10.94 20.97
CA GLU A 16 -7.26 12.36 20.74
C GLU A 16 -8.16 12.60 19.54
N ARG A 17 -9.15 13.46 19.72
CA ARG A 17 -10.08 13.82 18.65
C ARG A 17 -9.38 14.79 17.71
N ILE A 18 -9.17 14.39 16.46
CA ILE A 18 -8.64 15.23 15.39
C ILE A 18 -9.72 16.19 14.90
N GLY A 19 -10.93 15.69 14.67
CA GLY A 19 -11.98 16.50 14.03
C GLY A 19 -13.24 15.72 13.73
N GLU A 20 -14.04 16.28 12.84
CA GLU A 20 -15.35 15.76 12.45
C GLU A 20 -15.49 15.79 10.93
N LEU A 21 -15.78 14.61 10.36
CA LEU A 21 -16.09 14.39 8.97
C LEU A 21 -17.62 14.36 8.81
N ARG A 22 -18.15 15.15 7.87
CA ARG A 22 -19.58 15.25 7.58
C ARG A 22 -19.85 15.00 6.11
N GLU A 23 -21.03 14.46 5.83
CA GLU A 23 -21.59 14.45 4.48
C GLU A 23 -23.04 14.92 4.51
N THR A 24 -23.35 15.88 3.65
CA THR A 24 -24.72 16.37 3.43
C THR A 24 -24.97 16.44 1.93
N GLY A 25 -25.93 15.65 1.42
CA GLY A 25 -26.30 15.68 0.00
C GLY A 25 -25.13 15.41 -0.94
N ASN A 26 -24.28 14.43 -0.60
CA ASN A 26 -23.05 14.05 -1.31
C ASN A 26 -21.89 15.06 -1.18
N LEU A 27 -22.05 16.23 -0.57
CA LEU A 27 -20.91 17.12 -0.31
C LEU A 27 -20.28 16.79 1.04
N TRP A 28 -18.96 16.53 1.02
CA TRP A 28 -18.21 16.17 2.21
C TRP A 28 -17.55 17.42 2.78
N SER A 29 -17.47 17.50 4.10
CA SER A 29 -16.70 18.52 4.79
C SER A 29 -15.98 17.94 5.99
N PHE A 30 -14.84 18.54 6.31
CA PHE A 30 -14.04 18.19 7.47
C PHE A 30 -13.73 19.44 8.27
N VAL A 31 -13.91 19.35 9.59
CA VAL A 31 -13.54 20.42 10.52
C VAL A 31 -12.65 19.85 11.60
N TYR A 32 -11.50 20.48 11.84
CA TYR A 32 -10.62 20.09 12.94
C TYR A 32 -11.25 20.46 14.28
N HIS A 33 -10.97 19.65 15.28
CA HIS A 33 -11.32 19.97 16.66
C HIS A 33 -10.36 21.05 17.19
N PRO A 34 -10.84 22.10 17.88
CA PRO A 34 -9.97 23.19 18.34
C PRO A 34 -8.77 22.71 19.17
N THR A 35 -8.99 21.73 20.06
CA THR A 35 -7.89 21.18 20.87
C THR A 35 -6.84 20.41 20.06
N TRP A 36 -7.19 19.91 18.87
CA TRP A 36 -6.21 19.32 17.96
C TRP A 36 -5.40 20.41 17.28
N VAL A 37 -6.06 21.47 16.78
CA VAL A 37 -5.37 22.61 16.16
C VAL A 37 -4.36 23.24 17.11
N ASP A 38 -4.71 23.37 18.40
CA ASP A 38 -3.85 23.95 19.43
C ASP A 38 -2.81 22.97 20.01
N SER A 39 -2.82 21.70 19.57
CA SER A 39 -1.93 20.68 20.12
C SER A 39 -0.50 20.80 19.59
N ASN A 40 0.48 20.67 20.49
CA ASN A 40 1.90 20.65 20.12
C ASN A 40 2.31 19.44 19.28
N HIS A 41 1.48 18.40 19.16
CA HIS A 41 1.74 17.22 18.32
C HIS A 41 0.70 17.06 17.21
N ALA A 42 -0.07 18.11 16.94
CA ALA A 42 -0.99 18.16 15.81
C ALA A 42 -0.27 17.93 14.49
N PHE A 43 -0.98 17.29 13.57
CA PHE A 43 -0.61 17.23 12.16
C PHE A 43 -1.84 17.51 11.29
N ALA A 44 -1.61 18.10 10.12
CA ALA A 44 -2.61 18.16 9.07
C ALA A 44 -2.84 16.76 8.50
N LEU A 45 -4.09 16.40 8.25
CA LEU A 45 -4.47 15.15 7.60
C LEU A 45 -3.78 15.01 6.24
N SER A 46 -3.76 16.07 5.43
CA SER A 46 -3.00 16.12 4.18
C SER A 46 -2.65 17.58 3.85
N PRO A 47 -1.77 17.84 2.86
CA PRO A 47 -1.54 19.20 2.38
C PRO A 47 -2.80 19.90 1.86
N SER A 48 -3.78 19.15 1.34
CA SER A 48 -5.08 19.68 0.91
C SER A 48 -6.10 19.81 2.04
N LEU A 49 -5.78 19.30 3.23
CA LEU A 49 -6.56 19.43 4.45
C LEU A 49 -5.72 20.10 5.55
N PRO A 50 -5.28 21.36 5.40
CA PRO A 50 -4.38 22.02 6.36
C PRO A 50 -5.02 22.20 7.73
N LEU A 51 -4.20 22.29 8.79
CA LEU A 51 -4.69 22.62 10.13
C LEU A 51 -5.30 24.03 10.14
N GLN A 52 -6.59 24.12 10.40
CA GLN A 52 -7.35 25.36 10.50
C GLN A 52 -8.64 25.14 11.31
N ASN A 53 -9.21 26.22 11.84
CA ASN A 53 -10.46 26.17 12.59
C ASN A 53 -11.70 26.13 11.69
N ASP A 54 -11.62 26.71 10.49
CA ASP A 54 -12.75 26.77 9.56
C ASP A 54 -12.96 25.43 8.84
N PRO A 55 -14.23 25.02 8.62
CA PRO A 55 -14.53 23.80 7.87
C PRO A 55 -13.95 23.83 6.46
N ILE A 56 -13.33 22.73 6.05
CA ILE A 56 -12.91 22.47 4.68
C ILE A 56 -14.04 21.71 4.02
N SER A 57 -14.57 22.23 2.91
CA SER A 57 -15.70 21.63 2.21
C SER A 57 -15.34 21.33 0.76
N ASP A 58 -15.87 20.22 0.25
CA ASP A 58 -15.76 19.88 -1.15
C ASP A 58 -16.55 20.85 -2.02
N GLY A 59 -15.99 21.16 -3.20
CA GLY A 59 -16.65 21.90 -4.26
C GLY A 59 -17.16 20.99 -5.38
N ALA A 60 -17.65 21.61 -6.46
CA ALA A 60 -18.16 20.87 -7.62
C ALA A 60 -17.06 20.08 -8.36
N SER A 61 -15.86 20.67 -8.50
CA SER A 61 -14.76 20.10 -9.30
C SER A 61 -13.55 19.65 -8.48
N GLN A 62 -13.45 20.08 -7.23
CA GLN A 62 -12.35 19.74 -6.33
C GLN A 62 -12.96 19.20 -5.05
N ARG A 63 -12.63 17.94 -4.72
CA ARG A 63 -13.25 17.22 -3.61
C ARG A 63 -12.19 16.67 -2.65
N PRO A 64 -11.32 17.53 -2.09
CA PRO A 64 -10.17 17.09 -1.29
C PRO A 64 -10.57 16.29 -0.04
N VAL A 65 -11.74 16.57 0.54
CA VAL A 65 -12.23 15.83 1.71
C VAL A 65 -12.64 14.43 1.27
N GLN A 66 -13.56 14.32 0.30
CA GLN A 66 -13.97 13.01 -0.19
C GLN A 66 -12.80 12.19 -0.72
N TRP A 67 -11.94 12.76 -1.57
CA TRP A 67 -10.80 12.03 -2.13
C TRP A 67 -9.85 11.51 -1.05
N PHE A 68 -9.59 12.31 -0.01
CA PHE A 68 -8.72 11.88 1.08
C PHE A 68 -9.26 10.64 1.81
N PHE A 69 -10.53 10.69 2.21
CA PHE A 69 -11.15 9.64 3.00
C PHE A 69 -11.54 8.42 2.16
N ASP A 70 -11.98 8.59 0.91
CA ASP A 70 -12.25 7.48 0.00
C ASP A 70 -10.98 6.69 -0.33
N ASN A 71 -9.81 7.34 -0.39
CA ASN A 71 -8.52 6.65 -0.56
C ASN A 71 -8.15 5.72 0.61
N LEU A 72 -8.82 5.82 1.78
CA LEU A 72 -8.64 4.87 2.88
C LEU A 72 -9.35 3.54 2.62
N LEU A 73 -10.36 3.53 1.74
CA LEU A 73 -11.15 2.34 1.43
C LEU A 73 -10.42 1.41 0.47
N PRO A 74 -10.73 0.10 0.52
CA PRO A 74 -10.32 -0.87 -0.50
C PRO A 74 -10.81 -0.49 -1.90
N GLU A 75 -10.17 -1.06 -2.93
CA GLU A 75 -10.45 -0.74 -4.33
C GLU A 75 -10.99 -1.95 -5.11
N ALA A 76 -11.52 -1.70 -6.30
CA ALA A 76 -11.93 -2.73 -7.26
C ALA A 76 -12.83 -3.84 -6.66
N GLY A 77 -12.47 -5.11 -6.87
CA GLY A 77 -13.26 -6.28 -6.42
C GLY A 77 -13.44 -6.35 -4.90
N GLU A 78 -12.44 -5.95 -4.13
CA GLU A 78 -12.48 -6.00 -2.67
C GLU A 78 -13.53 -5.04 -2.11
N ARG A 79 -13.64 -3.83 -2.69
CA ARG A 79 -14.69 -2.87 -2.32
C ARG A 79 -16.08 -3.43 -2.56
N ILE A 80 -16.28 -4.09 -3.69
CA ILE A 80 -17.57 -4.73 -4.03
C ILE A 80 -17.90 -5.84 -3.03
N LEU A 81 -16.91 -6.67 -2.69
CA LEU A 81 -17.06 -7.77 -1.76
C LEU A 81 -17.42 -7.27 -0.35
N LEU A 82 -16.73 -6.26 0.16
CA LEU A 82 -16.97 -5.65 1.47
C LEU A 82 -18.28 -4.87 1.53
N ALA A 83 -18.66 -4.18 0.44
CA ALA A 83 -19.94 -3.49 0.35
C ALA A 83 -21.09 -4.50 0.42
N ARG A 84 -21.00 -5.60 -0.35
CA ARG A 84 -21.98 -6.69 -0.32
C ARG A 84 -22.05 -7.34 1.07
N ASP A 85 -20.91 -7.62 1.70
CA ASP A 85 -20.84 -8.19 3.04
C ASP A 85 -21.54 -7.31 4.10
N ALA A 86 -21.38 -6.00 3.98
CA ALA A 86 -21.98 -5.02 4.88
C ALA A 86 -23.44 -4.68 4.53
N GLY A 87 -23.96 -5.11 3.38
CA GLY A 87 -25.26 -4.67 2.88
C GLY A 87 -25.29 -3.18 2.49
N ILE A 88 -24.14 -2.62 2.11
CA ILE A 88 -23.96 -1.20 1.74
C ILE A 88 -23.77 -1.11 0.22
N ASP A 89 -24.25 -0.06 -0.42
CA ASP A 89 -23.95 0.19 -1.84
C ASP A 89 -22.45 0.47 -2.00
N LYS A 90 -21.78 -0.16 -2.98
CA LYS A 90 -20.36 0.07 -3.24
C LYS A 90 -20.01 1.54 -3.52
N ALA A 91 -20.96 2.31 -4.05
CA ALA A 91 -20.80 3.73 -4.32
C ALA A 91 -20.93 4.60 -3.06
N ASP A 92 -21.50 4.06 -1.97
CA ASP A 92 -21.63 4.76 -0.70
C ASP A 92 -20.34 4.70 0.12
N ALA A 93 -19.34 5.47 -0.32
CA ALA A 93 -18.04 5.60 0.36
C ALA A 93 -18.20 5.97 1.85
N PHE A 94 -19.11 6.89 2.18
CA PHE A 94 -19.29 7.30 3.57
C PHE A 94 -19.85 6.16 4.42
N GLY A 95 -20.85 5.42 3.90
CA GLY A 95 -21.39 4.25 4.57
C GLY A 95 -20.32 3.17 4.81
N LEU A 96 -19.44 2.93 3.83
CA LEU A 96 -18.30 2.03 3.99
C LEU A 96 -17.34 2.51 5.09
N LEU A 97 -17.04 3.82 5.15
CA LEU A 97 -16.21 4.37 6.23
C LEU A 97 -16.88 4.26 7.60
N GLN A 98 -18.21 4.41 7.69
CA GLN A 98 -18.94 4.18 8.93
C GLN A 98 -18.80 2.73 9.42
N ARG A 99 -18.71 1.77 8.50
CA ARG A 99 -18.58 0.34 8.83
C ARG A 99 -17.15 -0.11 9.11
N TYR A 100 -16.19 0.40 8.35
CA TYR A 100 -14.79 -0.11 8.31
C TYR A 100 -13.75 0.89 8.85
N GLY A 101 -14.17 2.12 9.16
CA GLY A 101 -13.33 3.18 9.71
C GLY A 101 -12.73 2.97 11.11
N PRO A 102 -13.23 2.05 11.97
CA PRO A 102 -12.58 1.79 13.27
C PRO A 102 -11.15 1.19 13.20
N GLU A 103 -10.72 0.67 12.04
CA GLU A 103 -9.32 0.33 11.77
C GLU A 103 -8.99 0.75 10.32
N SER A 104 -8.15 1.77 10.14
CA SER A 104 -7.71 2.20 8.81
C SER A 104 -6.20 2.06 8.60
N ALA A 105 -5.76 2.25 7.36
CA ALA A 105 -4.37 2.61 7.08
C ALA A 105 -3.97 3.88 7.85
N GLY A 106 -2.73 3.95 8.33
CA GLY A 106 -2.21 5.09 9.08
C GLY A 106 -2.73 5.15 10.53
N ALA A 107 -2.94 6.37 11.01
CA ALA A 107 -3.28 6.67 12.40
C ALA A 107 -4.74 6.96 12.68
N LEU A 108 -5.56 7.04 11.63
CA LEU A 108 -6.93 7.49 11.78
C LEU A 108 -7.84 6.37 12.30
N THR A 109 -8.76 6.75 13.17
CA THR A 109 -9.89 5.91 13.58
C THR A 109 -11.15 6.74 13.39
N LEU A 110 -12.10 6.23 12.61
CA LEU A 110 -13.36 6.91 12.30
C LEU A 110 -14.48 6.20 13.05
N LEU A 111 -15.16 6.94 13.93
CA LEU A 111 -16.22 6.41 14.79
C LEU A 111 -17.49 7.24 14.63
N ALA A 112 -18.66 6.62 14.79
CA ALA A 112 -19.90 7.37 14.86
C ALA A 112 -19.92 8.30 16.10
N PRO A 113 -20.68 9.41 16.07
CA PRO A 113 -20.83 10.26 17.25
C PRO A 113 -21.32 9.45 18.47
N GLY A 114 -20.59 9.55 19.58
CA GLY A 114 -20.88 8.81 20.81
C GLY A 114 -20.39 7.36 20.86
N GLU A 115 -19.87 6.82 19.75
CA GLU A 115 -19.25 5.50 19.73
C GLU A 115 -17.87 5.55 20.42
N VAL A 116 -17.61 4.54 21.25
CA VAL A 116 -16.34 4.38 21.95
C VAL A 116 -15.84 2.96 21.72
N LEU A 117 -14.61 2.83 21.22
CA LEU A 117 -13.98 1.52 21.12
C LEU A 117 -13.74 0.92 22.50
N PRO A 118 -14.11 -0.35 22.72
CA PRO A 118 -13.87 -1.04 23.99
C PRO A 118 -12.38 -1.15 24.30
N ALA A 119 -12.07 -1.53 25.53
CA ALA A 119 -10.70 -1.87 25.91
C ALA A 119 -10.13 -2.91 24.93
N GLY A 120 -8.84 -2.77 24.63
CA GLY A 120 -8.20 -3.61 23.64
C GLY A 120 -7.92 -5.03 24.15
N THR A 121 -8.24 -6.02 23.34
CA THR A 121 -7.96 -7.45 23.57
C THR A 121 -7.30 -8.07 22.35
N LEU A 122 -6.56 -9.16 22.58
CA LEU A 122 -5.99 -10.01 21.53
C LEU A 122 -6.77 -11.31 21.49
N VAL A 123 -7.40 -11.61 20.35
CA VAL A 123 -8.14 -12.86 20.14
C VAL A 123 -7.21 -13.82 19.40
N PRO A 124 -6.87 -15.00 19.95
CA PRO A 124 -6.01 -15.96 19.26
C PRO A 124 -6.59 -16.39 17.91
N LEU A 125 -5.77 -16.31 16.86
CA LEU A 125 -6.11 -16.79 15.53
C LEU A 125 -5.36 -18.10 15.27
N SER A 126 -6.07 -19.22 15.40
CA SER A 126 -5.49 -20.53 15.09
C SER A 126 -5.29 -20.72 13.60
N ASP A 127 -4.29 -21.51 13.22
CA ASP A 127 -4.03 -21.85 11.82
C ASP A 127 -5.23 -22.56 11.17
N LEU A 128 -6.00 -23.34 11.94
CA LEU A 128 -7.23 -23.99 11.47
C LEU A 128 -8.31 -22.97 11.12
N ALA A 129 -8.57 -22.00 12.01
CA ALA A 129 -9.55 -20.96 11.77
C ALA A 129 -9.16 -20.09 10.57
N LEU A 130 -7.87 -19.78 10.41
CA LEU A 130 -7.36 -19.04 9.26
C LEU A 130 -7.50 -19.84 7.95
N SER A 131 -7.16 -21.13 7.95
CA SER A 131 -7.34 -22.04 6.81
C SER A 131 -8.80 -22.08 6.35
N ASP A 132 -9.74 -22.21 7.29
CA ASP A 132 -11.18 -22.24 6.99
C ASP A 132 -11.67 -20.93 6.36
N ARG A 133 -11.10 -19.77 6.74
CA ARG A 133 -11.41 -18.50 6.09
C ARG A 133 -10.84 -18.41 4.68
N ILE A 134 -9.58 -18.83 4.49
CA ILE A 134 -8.92 -18.84 3.17
C ILE A 134 -9.72 -19.67 2.17
N ARG A 135 -10.22 -20.85 2.57
CA ARG A 135 -11.03 -21.72 1.71
C ARG A 135 -12.38 -21.17 1.29
N LYS A 136 -12.88 -20.12 1.95
CA LYS A 136 -14.13 -19.43 1.59
C LYS A 136 -13.91 -18.33 0.55
N LEU A 137 -12.67 -17.97 0.22
CA LEU A 137 -12.37 -16.99 -0.83
C LEU A 137 -12.74 -17.53 -2.22
N PRO A 138 -13.12 -16.65 -3.18
CA PRO A 138 -13.36 -15.22 -3.04
C PRO A 138 -14.79 -14.88 -2.57
N ARG A 139 -15.57 -15.89 -2.15
CA ARG A 139 -17.02 -15.73 -1.89
C ARG A 139 -17.30 -14.92 -0.64
N VAL A 140 -16.48 -15.08 0.40
CA VAL A 140 -16.61 -14.37 1.68
C VAL A 140 -15.29 -13.64 1.91
N PRO A 141 -15.29 -12.33 2.24
CA PRO A 141 -14.05 -11.62 2.51
C PRO A 141 -13.29 -12.24 3.69
N LEU A 142 -11.96 -12.21 3.63
CA LEU A 142 -11.09 -12.82 4.65
C LEU A 142 -11.34 -12.25 6.07
N SER A 143 -11.86 -11.02 6.14
CA SER A 143 -12.18 -10.29 7.37
C SER A 143 -13.62 -10.48 7.87
N HIS A 144 -14.44 -11.33 7.24
CA HIS A 144 -15.87 -11.49 7.58
C HIS A 144 -16.10 -11.81 9.07
N ASP A 145 -15.39 -12.82 9.58
CA ASP A 145 -15.46 -13.29 10.97
C ASP A 145 -14.49 -12.53 11.90
N ALA A 146 -13.79 -11.51 11.41
CA ALA A 146 -12.79 -10.79 12.20
C ALA A 146 -13.47 -9.82 13.19
N PRO A 147 -13.02 -9.76 14.46
CA PRO A 147 -13.55 -8.81 15.45
C PRO A 147 -13.41 -7.36 14.99
N LYS A 148 -12.31 -7.06 14.29
CA LYS A 148 -12.02 -5.74 13.74
C LYS A 148 -11.86 -5.84 12.22
N ARG A 149 -12.76 -5.17 11.51
CA ARG A 149 -12.75 -5.09 10.05
C ARG A 149 -12.05 -3.81 9.64
N MET A 150 -11.14 -3.91 8.68
CA MET A 150 -10.20 -2.85 8.37
C MET A 150 -10.50 -2.22 7.01
N SER A 151 -10.46 -0.89 6.98
CA SER A 151 -10.41 -0.08 5.77
C SER A 151 -8.96 0.11 5.34
N MET A 152 -8.44 -0.77 4.47
CA MET A 152 -7.14 -0.57 3.83
C MET A 152 -7.23 -0.69 2.32
N ALA A 153 -6.68 0.29 1.62
CA ALA A 153 -6.61 0.33 0.17
C ALA A 153 -5.91 -0.90 -0.45
N GLY A 154 -6.14 -1.09 -1.75
CA GLY A 154 -5.65 -2.20 -2.56
C GLY A 154 -6.75 -3.22 -2.91
N ALA A 155 -6.45 -4.09 -3.89
CA ALA A 155 -7.43 -5.01 -4.48
C ALA A 155 -7.34 -6.46 -3.96
N GLN A 156 -6.27 -6.82 -3.25
CA GLN A 156 -6.04 -8.17 -2.74
C GLN A 156 -6.71 -8.40 -1.37
N HIS A 157 -7.26 -9.60 -1.15
CA HIS A 157 -7.77 -10.03 0.15
C HIS A 157 -6.68 -9.97 1.21
N LYS A 158 -7.00 -9.36 2.36
CA LYS A 158 -6.04 -9.15 3.45
C LYS A 158 -6.70 -9.17 4.81
N LEU A 159 -5.91 -9.48 5.83
CA LEU A 159 -6.32 -9.45 7.23
C LEU A 159 -5.31 -8.65 8.05
N ALA A 160 -5.81 -7.79 8.93
CA ALA A 160 -4.97 -7.11 9.92
C ALA A 160 -4.77 -8.05 11.12
N VAL A 161 -3.52 -8.35 11.45
CA VAL A 161 -3.19 -9.29 12.53
C VAL A 161 -2.13 -8.71 13.45
N VAL A 162 -2.00 -9.32 14.63
CA VAL A 162 -0.88 -9.14 15.54
C VAL A 162 -0.08 -10.43 15.54
N LEU A 163 1.21 -10.34 15.20
CA LEU A 163 2.15 -11.45 15.37
C LEU A 163 2.94 -11.17 16.65
N ASP A 164 2.74 -12.02 17.66
CA ASP A 164 3.47 -11.93 18.93
C ASP A 164 4.04 -13.30 19.31
N ASN A 165 5.34 -13.37 19.59
CA ASN A 165 6.03 -14.61 19.96
C ASN A 165 5.74 -15.82 19.04
N GLY A 166 5.59 -15.56 17.73
CA GLY A 166 5.30 -16.60 16.71
C GLY A 166 3.83 -17.03 16.62
N GLN A 167 2.94 -16.43 17.42
CA GLN A 167 1.50 -16.69 17.41
C GLN A 167 0.74 -15.54 16.76
N LEU A 168 -0.33 -15.89 16.03
CA LEU A 168 -1.20 -14.93 15.37
C LEU A 168 -2.39 -14.60 16.27
N PHE A 169 -2.74 -13.31 16.32
CA PHE A 169 -3.90 -12.79 17.02
C PHE A 169 -4.67 -11.81 16.13
N GLU A 170 -5.97 -11.72 16.32
CA GLU A 170 -6.81 -10.65 15.80
C GLU A 170 -6.89 -9.53 16.84
N PRO A 171 -6.60 -8.27 16.45
CA PRO A 171 -6.78 -7.15 17.35
C PRO A 171 -8.26 -6.83 17.51
N GLU A 172 -8.70 -6.59 18.74
CA GLU A 172 -10.07 -6.15 19.06
C GLU A 172 -10.04 -4.83 19.85
N GLY A 173 -11.11 -4.04 19.72
CA GLY A 173 -11.23 -2.73 20.37
C GLY A 173 -10.09 -1.79 19.99
N ARG A 174 -9.41 -1.24 20.99
CA ARG A 174 -8.33 -0.25 20.79
C ARG A 174 -6.99 -0.83 20.33
N VAL A 175 -6.79 -2.15 20.38
CA VAL A 175 -5.54 -2.76 19.89
C VAL A 175 -5.36 -2.45 18.41
N ALA A 176 -4.12 -2.14 18.03
CA ALA A 176 -3.73 -1.96 16.64
C ALA A 176 -3.15 -3.26 16.10
N SER A 177 -3.43 -3.59 14.83
CA SER A 177 -2.66 -4.63 14.15
C SER A 177 -1.20 -4.19 13.97
N THR A 178 -0.29 -5.17 14.01
CA THR A 178 1.15 -4.96 13.75
C THR A 178 1.58 -5.49 12.39
N HIS A 179 0.77 -6.37 11.78
CA HIS A 179 1.06 -7.00 10.51
C HIS A 179 -0.15 -6.99 9.59
N ILE A 180 0.12 -7.08 8.29
CA ILE A 180 -0.86 -7.34 7.26
C ILE A 180 -0.59 -8.76 6.74
N LEU A 181 -1.62 -9.59 6.78
CA LEU A 181 -1.61 -10.96 6.28
C LEU A 181 -2.32 -11.02 4.93
N LYS A 182 -1.68 -11.61 3.93
CA LYS A 182 -2.24 -11.82 2.59
C LYS A 182 -2.12 -13.31 2.21
N PRO A 183 -3.21 -14.02 1.88
CA PRO A 183 -3.14 -15.36 1.29
C PRO A 183 -2.83 -15.28 -0.21
N ASP A 184 -2.67 -16.44 -0.83
CA ASP A 184 -2.62 -16.54 -2.29
C ASP A 184 -3.90 -15.99 -2.94
N HIS A 185 -3.76 -15.49 -4.16
CA HIS A 185 -4.90 -15.04 -4.95
C HIS A 185 -5.87 -16.20 -5.20
N PRO A 186 -7.20 -15.99 -5.06
CA PRO A 186 -8.21 -17.04 -5.17
C PRO A 186 -8.44 -17.58 -6.60
N GLU A 187 -7.68 -17.09 -7.58
CA GLU A 187 -7.76 -17.50 -9.00
C GLU A 187 -6.40 -18.07 -9.41
N PRO A 188 -6.03 -19.27 -8.92
CA PRO A 188 -4.69 -19.83 -9.10
C PRO A 188 -4.34 -20.13 -10.56
N GLU A 189 -5.33 -20.31 -11.45
CA GLU A 189 -5.06 -20.45 -12.89
C GLU A 189 -4.54 -19.15 -13.52
N ARG A 190 -4.88 -17.99 -12.94
CA ARG A 190 -4.45 -16.67 -13.42
C ARG A 190 -3.28 -16.12 -12.64
N PHE A 191 -3.26 -16.36 -11.33
CA PHE A 191 -2.31 -15.77 -10.39
C PHE A 191 -1.76 -16.84 -9.45
N ALA A 192 -0.92 -17.72 -9.98
CA ALA A 192 -0.36 -18.84 -9.22
C ALA A 192 0.68 -18.36 -8.18
N HIS A 193 0.54 -18.82 -6.92
CA HIS A 193 1.56 -18.65 -5.87
C HIS A 193 1.98 -17.20 -5.57
N THR A 194 1.02 -16.26 -5.53
CA THR A 194 1.27 -14.83 -5.28
C THR A 194 1.99 -14.55 -3.97
N VAL A 195 1.81 -15.37 -2.93
CA VAL A 195 2.49 -15.23 -1.63
C VAL A 195 4.00 -15.37 -1.78
N ILE A 196 4.45 -16.38 -2.51
CA ILE A 196 5.89 -16.61 -2.74
C ILE A 196 6.46 -15.58 -3.70
N ASN A 197 5.70 -15.14 -4.71
CA ASN A 197 6.09 -14.04 -5.58
C ASN A 197 6.34 -12.75 -4.78
N GLU A 198 5.36 -12.26 -4.03
CA GLU A 198 5.50 -11.01 -3.26
C GLU A 198 6.59 -11.13 -2.19
N SER A 199 6.67 -12.26 -1.47
CA SER A 199 7.73 -12.48 -0.48
C SER A 199 9.12 -12.43 -1.11
N PHE A 200 9.32 -13.10 -2.25
CA PHE A 200 10.60 -13.12 -2.94
C PHE A 200 10.99 -11.74 -3.45
N VAL A 201 10.08 -11.02 -4.10
CA VAL A 201 10.37 -9.69 -4.66
C VAL A 201 10.64 -8.67 -3.54
N MET A 202 9.94 -8.74 -2.41
CA MET A 202 10.20 -7.91 -1.24
C MET A 202 11.56 -8.23 -0.57
N GLN A 203 11.92 -9.51 -0.44
CA GLN A 203 13.25 -9.92 0.04
C GLN A 203 14.36 -9.46 -0.91
N LEU A 204 14.12 -9.55 -2.23
CA LEU A 204 15.06 -9.06 -3.24
C LEU A 204 15.19 -7.54 -3.18
N ALA A 205 14.08 -6.81 -3.01
CA ALA A 205 14.08 -5.35 -2.84
C ALA A 205 14.96 -4.94 -1.65
N HIS A 206 14.82 -5.63 -0.51
CA HIS A 206 15.69 -5.43 0.65
C HIS A 206 17.17 -5.69 0.31
N ALA A 207 17.46 -6.84 -0.32
CA ALA A 207 18.83 -7.25 -0.67
C ALA A 207 19.51 -6.27 -1.64
N VAL A 208 18.77 -5.63 -2.54
CA VAL A 208 19.31 -4.60 -3.45
C VAL A 208 19.31 -3.19 -2.83
N GLY A 209 18.91 -3.05 -1.57
CA GLY A 209 19.01 -1.83 -0.78
C GLY A 209 17.83 -0.86 -0.92
N LEU A 210 16.64 -1.33 -1.28
CA LEU A 210 15.41 -0.55 -1.06
C LEU A 210 15.04 -0.59 0.43
N ASN A 211 14.48 0.51 0.93
CA ASN A 211 13.87 0.55 2.25
C ASN A 211 12.51 -0.13 2.17
N VAL A 212 12.38 -1.34 2.70
CA VAL A 212 11.13 -2.13 2.73
C VAL A 212 10.90 -2.67 4.15
N PRO A 213 9.64 -2.90 4.57
CA PRO A 213 9.35 -3.55 5.83
C PRO A 213 9.83 -5.01 5.85
N HIS A 214 9.92 -5.58 7.05
CA HIS A 214 10.17 -7.01 7.19
C HIS A 214 8.98 -7.82 6.66
N VAL A 215 9.30 -8.92 5.96
CA VAL A 215 8.31 -9.85 5.40
C VAL A 215 8.64 -11.28 5.78
N SER A 216 7.62 -12.11 5.93
CA SER A 216 7.77 -13.54 6.19
C SER A 216 6.62 -14.34 5.55
N VAL A 217 6.80 -15.65 5.44
CA VAL A 217 5.77 -16.58 4.98
C VAL A 217 5.48 -17.58 6.08
N ARG A 218 4.20 -17.78 6.39
CA ARG A 218 3.70 -18.83 7.29
C ARG A 218 2.86 -19.80 6.48
N ARG A 219 2.87 -21.09 6.84
CA ARG A 219 1.95 -22.08 6.28
C ARG A 219 0.87 -22.42 7.30
N VAL A 220 -0.38 -22.24 6.91
CA VAL A 220 -1.57 -22.48 7.72
C VAL A 220 -2.50 -23.46 7.01
N PRO A 221 -2.00 -24.69 6.79
CA PRO A 221 -1.90 -25.38 5.50
C PRO A 221 -1.59 -24.57 4.24
N GLU A 222 -2.38 -23.56 3.91
CA GLU A 222 -2.16 -22.67 2.76
C GLU A 222 -1.02 -21.67 3.07
N PRO A 223 -0.24 -21.19 2.07
CA PRO A 223 0.77 -20.17 2.31
C PRO A 223 0.11 -18.82 2.59
N VAL A 224 0.65 -18.09 3.58
CA VAL A 224 0.26 -16.71 3.88
C VAL A 224 1.49 -15.83 3.99
N TYR A 225 1.44 -14.70 3.29
CA TYR A 225 2.43 -13.64 3.35
C TYR A 225 2.11 -12.72 4.53
N LEU A 226 3.13 -12.39 5.33
CA LEU A 226 3.05 -11.48 6.45
C LEU A 226 4.02 -10.32 6.20
N ILE A 227 3.52 -9.09 6.23
CA ILE A 227 4.33 -7.88 6.18
C ILE A 227 4.13 -7.07 7.46
N GLU A 228 5.24 -6.62 8.05
CA GLU A 228 5.23 -5.72 9.19
C GLU A 228 4.71 -4.34 8.78
N ARG A 229 3.81 -3.78 9.59
CA ARG A 229 3.25 -2.45 9.35
C ARG A 229 4.24 -1.36 9.74
N PHE A 230 4.79 -0.66 8.75
CA PHE A 230 5.68 0.49 8.97
C PHE A 230 4.95 1.72 9.59
N ASP A 231 3.62 1.73 9.59
CA ASP A 231 2.79 2.76 10.19
C ASP A 231 2.42 2.45 11.65
N ARG A 232 3.19 1.57 12.29
CA ARG A 232 3.07 1.16 13.69
C ARG A 232 4.42 1.30 14.38
N GLU A 233 4.41 1.72 15.65
CA GLU A 233 5.62 1.86 16.49
C GLU A 233 5.41 1.28 17.88
N GLY A 234 6.47 0.76 18.48
CA GLY A 234 6.45 0.20 19.83
C GLY A 234 6.23 -1.31 19.84
N ASP A 235 6.06 -1.86 21.04
CA ASP A 235 5.70 -3.27 21.22
C ASP A 235 4.19 -3.51 21.03
N VAL A 236 3.78 -4.77 21.04
CA VAL A 236 2.37 -5.17 20.89
C VAL A 236 1.47 -4.57 21.99
N ALA A 237 1.99 -4.40 23.22
CA ALA A 237 1.24 -3.85 24.34
C ALA A 237 1.04 -2.32 24.24
N HIS A 238 1.97 -1.61 23.60
CA HIS A 238 2.01 -0.16 23.50
C HIS A 238 2.12 0.33 22.05
N THR A 239 1.50 -0.39 21.11
CA THR A 239 1.56 -0.05 19.69
C THR A 239 0.92 1.31 19.44
N ARG A 240 1.71 2.27 18.96
CA ARG A 240 1.27 3.59 18.52
C ARG A 240 1.08 3.60 17.02
N ARG A 241 0.04 4.29 16.55
CA ARG A 241 -0.17 4.45 15.11
C ARG A 241 0.58 5.68 14.61
N ARG A 242 1.18 5.56 13.43
CA ARG A 242 1.79 6.69 12.73
C ARG A 242 0.90 7.15 11.59
N HIS A 243 0.74 8.46 11.45
CA HIS A 243 0.02 9.00 10.31
C HIS A 243 0.81 8.77 9.03
N VAL A 244 0.13 8.30 8.00
CA VAL A 244 0.69 7.93 6.70
C VAL A 244 -0.25 8.36 5.61
N LEU A 245 0.31 8.85 4.52
CA LEU A 245 -0.39 9.24 3.31
C LEU A 245 0.13 8.45 2.14
N ASP A 246 -0.77 7.88 1.33
CA ASP A 246 -0.38 7.45 0.00
C ASP A 246 -0.17 8.66 -0.93
N ALA A 247 0.47 8.44 -2.09
CA ALA A 247 0.77 9.52 -3.01
C ALA A 247 -0.49 10.19 -3.60
N CYS A 248 -1.60 9.47 -3.74
CA CYS A 248 -2.86 10.06 -4.19
C CYS A 248 -3.40 11.02 -3.14
N GLN A 249 -3.41 10.63 -1.86
CA GLN A 249 -3.78 11.51 -0.75
C GLN A 249 -2.86 12.72 -0.66
N LEU A 250 -1.55 12.53 -0.84
CA LEU A 250 -0.57 13.63 -0.77
C LEU A 250 -0.72 14.63 -1.93
N LEU A 251 -1.12 14.15 -3.11
CA LEU A 251 -1.38 14.98 -4.29
C LEU A 251 -2.83 15.47 -4.40
N SER A 252 -3.70 15.08 -3.46
CA SER A 252 -5.14 15.35 -3.48
C SER A 252 -5.83 14.82 -4.75
N LEU A 253 -5.58 13.55 -5.08
CA LEU A 253 -6.13 12.86 -6.24
C LEU A 253 -7.16 11.80 -5.81
N ASP A 254 -8.20 11.64 -6.63
CA ASP A 254 -9.10 10.48 -6.53
C ASP A 254 -8.33 9.17 -6.78
N SER A 255 -8.75 8.10 -6.11
CA SER A 255 -8.17 6.76 -6.25
C SER A 255 -8.17 6.26 -7.71
N ALA A 256 -9.17 6.65 -8.51
CA ALA A 256 -9.29 6.29 -9.92
C ALA A 256 -8.10 6.76 -10.77
N PHE A 257 -7.42 7.83 -10.36
CA PHE A 257 -6.29 8.41 -11.09
C PHE A 257 -4.93 7.78 -10.73
N LYS A 258 -4.88 6.75 -9.87
CA LYS A 258 -3.61 6.18 -9.37
C LYS A 258 -2.65 5.69 -10.48
N TYR A 259 -3.18 5.18 -11.58
CA TYR A 259 -2.38 4.75 -12.75
C TYR A 259 -2.09 5.93 -13.69
N GLU A 260 -3.13 6.63 -14.15
CA GLU A 260 -3.00 7.73 -15.12
C GLU A 260 -2.03 8.82 -14.62
N GLN A 261 -2.07 9.12 -13.32
CA GLN A 261 -1.25 10.16 -12.70
C GLN A 261 0.11 9.65 -12.22
N ALA A 262 0.46 8.38 -12.44
CA ALA A 262 1.78 7.82 -12.13
C ALA A 262 2.86 8.29 -13.13
N THR A 263 3.09 9.60 -13.19
CA THR A 263 4.02 10.24 -14.13
C THR A 263 5.32 10.66 -13.44
N ALA A 264 6.42 10.77 -14.18
CA ALA A 264 7.69 11.27 -13.64
C ALA A 264 7.56 12.69 -13.04
N GLN A 265 6.66 13.51 -13.58
CA GLN A 265 6.35 14.85 -13.07
C GLN A 265 5.70 14.79 -11.68
N ASN A 266 4.69 13.93 -11.50
CA ASN A 266 4.06 13.74 -10.19
C ASN A 266 5.02 13.08 -9.19
N LEU A 267 5.82 12.10 -9.64
CA LEU A 267 6.88 11.51 -8.82
C LEU A 267 7.92 12.55 -8.35
N ARG A 268 8.30 13.50 -9.21
CA ARG A 268 9.14 14.63 -8.83
C ARG A 268 8.42 15.56 -7.85
N LYS A 269 7.16 15.88 -8.09
CA LYS A 269 6.35 16.73 -7.20
C LYS A 269 6.30 16.14 -5.78
N LEU A 270 6.08 14.83 -5.65
CA LEU A 270 6.13 14.11 -4.37
C LEU A 270 7.50 14.26 -3.68
N ALA A 271 8.58 14.11 -4.44
CA ALA A 271 9.93 14.27 -3.89
C ALA A 271 10.22 15.71 -3.43
N GLU A 272 9.66 16.72 -4.10
CA GLU A 272 9.79 18.12 -3.73
C GLU A 272 9.00 18.52 -2.47
N LEU A 273 7.94 17.77 -2.14
CA LEU A 273 7.21 17.90 -0.87
C LEU A 273 7.99 17.31 0.32
N CYS A 274 8.94 16.41 0.05
CA CYS A 274 9.73 15.76 1.08
C CYS A 274 10.87 16.66 1.59
N ARG A 275 11.19 16.55 2.88
CA ARG A 275 12.30 17.29 3.50
C ARG A 275 13.64 16.97 2.84
N ALA A 276 13.92 15.69 2.61
CA ALA A 276 15.16 15.20 2.00
C ALA A 276 15.01 15.03 0.48
N LYS A 277 14.76 16.14 -0.24
CA LYS A 277 14.40 16.14 -1.67
C LYS A 277 15.32 15.32 -2.56
N ALA A 278 16.63 15.52 -2.47
CA ALA A 278 17.62 14.83 -3.30
C ALA A 278 17.67 13.32 -3.01
N ALA A 279 17.61 12.92 -1.74
CA ALA A 279 17.57 11.52 -1.34
C ALA A 279 16.25 10.86 -1.77
N THR A 280 15.14 11.58 -1.62
CA THR A 280 13.80 11.11 -2.01
C THR A 280 13.70 10.88 -3.52
N ARG A 281 14.24 11.80 -4.33
CA ARG A 281 14.35 11.61 -5.79
C ARG A 281 15.10 10.32 -6.14
N GLN A 282 16.26 10.08 -5.49
CA GLN A 282 17.03 8.85 -5.71
C GLN A 282 16.29 7.60 -5.24
N ALA A 283 15.57 7.65 -4.11
CA ALA A 283 14.77 6.53 -3.62
C ALA A 283 13.60 6.19 -4.57
N ILE A 284 12.86 7.20 -5.03
CA ILE A 284 11.78 7.02 -6.02
C ILE A 284 12.35 6.49 -7.35
N PHE A 285 13.51 6.98 -7.80
CA PHE A 285 14.19 6.43 -8.97
C PHE A 285 14.53 4.95 -8.78
N ARG A 286 15.15 4.58 -7.65
CA ARG A 286 15.47 3.17 -7.34
C ARG A 286 14.21 2.31 -7.31
N TRP A 287 13.13 2.78 -6.70
CA TRP A 287 11.84 2.09 -6.68
C TRP A 287 11.27 1.88 -8.09
N ALA A 288 11.22 2.92 -8.93
CA ALA A 288 10.70 2.81 -10.29
C ALA A 288 11.54 1.83 -11.14
N ILE A 289 12.87 1.95 -11.08
CA ILE A 289 13.79 1.06 -11.80
C ILE A 289 13.71 -0.37 -11.30
N PHE A 290 13.59 -0.58 -9.99
CA PHE A 290 13.39 -1.92 -9.43
C PHE A 290 12.10 -2.56 -9.94
N ASN A 291 10.98 -1.85 -9.91
CA ASN A 291 9.69 -2.33 -10.40
C ASN A 291 9.74 -2.74 -11.88
N ILE A 292 10.45 -1.99 -12.72
CA ILE A 292 10.66 -2.37 -14.12
C ILE A 292 11.45 -3.68 -14.21
N LEU A 293 12.58 -3.76 -13.51
CA LEU A 293 13.49 -4.90 -13.58
C LEU A 293 12.84 -6.20 -13.11
N VAL A 294 11.95 -6.15 -12.12
CA VAL A 294 11.19 -7.32 -11.66
C VAL A 294 9.88 -7.53 -12.44
N GLY A 295 9.54 -6.66 -13.40
CA GLY A 295 8.30 -6.78 -14.17
C GLY A 295 7.03 -6.50 -13.36
N ASN A 296 7.07 -5.54 -12.45
CA ASN A 296 5.91 -5.08 -11.68
C ASN A 296 5.07 -4.08 -12.49
N GLY A 297 4.07 -4.58 -13.20
CA GLY A 297 3.05 -3.79 -13.90
C GLY A 297 1.94 -3.22 -13.01
N ASP A 298 2.06 -3.27 -11.68
CA ASP A 298 1.06 -2.71 -10.74
C ASP A 298 1.66 -1.61 -9.82
N ALA A 299 2.83 -1.08 -10.16
CA ALA A 299 3.54 -0.07 -9.38
C ALA A 299 2.94 1.35 -9.54
N HIS A 300 1.71 1.57 -9.05
CA HIS A 300 0.97 2.83 -9.16
C HIS A 300 1.19 3.79 -7.98
N LEU A 301 0.64 5.01 -8.05
CA LEU A 301 0.84 6.06 -7.04
C LEU A 301 0.48 5.61 -5.61
N LYS A 302 -0.58 4.84 -5.42
CA LYS A 302 -0.97 4.37 -4.06
C LYS A 302 0.04 3.42 -3.41
N ASN A 303 1.02 2.88 -4.16
CA ASN A 303 2.09 2.01 -3.62
C ASN A 303 3.32 2.82 -3.17
N LEU A 304 3.22 4.15 -3.20
CA LEU A 304 4.14 5.06 -2.54
C LEU A 304 3.42 5.74 -1.38
N SER A 305 4.00 5.64 -0.19
CA SER A 305 3.49 6.29 1.00
C SER A 305 4.50 7.20 1.65
N PHE A 306 4.01 8.11 2.47
CA PHE A 306 4.77 9.19 3.07
C PHE A 306 4.33 9.42 4.51
N PHE A 307 5.28 9.73 5.38
CA PHE A 307 5.03 10.17 6.75
C PHE A 307 4.99 11.69 6.80
N PRO A 308 3.87 12.31 7.19
CA PRO A 308 3.86 13.66 7.72
C PRO A 308 4.61 13.66 9.05
N ILE A 309 5.72 14.40 9.11
CA ILE A 309 6.55 14.56 10.31
C ILE A 309 6.64 16.04 10.68
N ARG A 310 7.06 16.35 11.91
CA ARG A 310 7.17 17.74 12.40
C ARG A 310 7.97 18.68 11.46
N GLN A 311 8.93 18.14 10.72
CA GLN A 311 9.85 18.91 9.86
C GLN A 311 9.57 18.73 8.36
N GLY A 312 8.34 18.37 7.98
CA GLY A 312 7.92 18.19 6.59
C GLY A 312 7.44 16.77 6.31
N ILE A 313 7.75 16.26 5.12
CA ILE A 313 7.32 14.92 4.70
C ILE A 313 8.54 14.02 4.49
N ALA A 314 8.41 12.74 4.86
CA ALA A 314 9.42 11.72 4.59
C ALA A 314 8.81 10.57 3.80
N LEU A 315 9.54 10.02 2.83
CA LEU A 315 9.14 8.81 2.11
C LEU A 315 9.10 7.62 3.07
N ALA A 316 8.00 6.87 3.07
CA ALA A 316 7.84 5.65 3.84
C ALA A 316 8.53 4.46 3.15
N PRO A 317 8.75 3.32 3.85
CA PRO A 317 9.21 2.09 3.21
C PRO A 317 8.33 1.68 2.03
N HIS A 318 8.95 1.10 0.99
CA HIS A 318 8.25 0.55 -0.16
C HIS A 318 7.58 -0.78 0.21
N TYR A 319 6.40 -1.02 -0.35
CA TYR A 319 5.59 -2.20 -0.13
C TYR A 319 4.84 -2.54 -1.42
N ASP A 320 4.14 -3.69 -1.42
CA ASP A 320 3.38 -4.16 -2.58
C ASP A 320 4.27 -4.31 -3.84
N LEU A 321 5.46 -4.88 -3.62
CA LEU A 321 6.42 -5.19 -4.69
C LEU A 321 6.29 -6.66 -5.06
N LEU A 322 5.90 -6.92 -6.29
CA LEU A 322 5.71 -8.25 -6.85
C LEU A 322 6.00 -8.25 -8.36
N SER A 323 6.21 -9.41 -8.96
CA SER A 323 6.36 -9.55 -10.40
C SER A 323 5.01 -9.90 -11.01
N THR A 324 4.33 -8.96 -11.66
CA THR A 324 3.01 -9.23 -12.26
C THR A 324 3.10 -9.67 -13.71
N SER A 325 4.18 -9.34 -14.41
CA SER A 325 4.38 -9.67 -15.82
C SER A 325 4.47 -11.18 -16.09
N ILE A 326 4.84 -11.99 -15.09
CA ILE A 326 4.89 -13.46 -15.23
C ILE A 326 3.50 -14.09 -15.36
N TYR A 327 2.43 -13.38 -14.95
CA TYR A 327 1.05 -13.88 -15.01
C TYR A 327 0.34 -13.54 -16.32
N ARG A 328 1.07 -12.98 -17.29
CA ARG A 328 0.51 -12.47 -18.53
C ARG A 328 0.75 -13.48 -19.65
N GLU A 329 -0.27 -13.71 -20.48
CA GLU A 329 -0.19 -14.65 -21.60
C GLU A 329 0.76 -14.14 -22.71
N ALA A 330 0.78 -12.82 -22.91
CA ALA A 330 1.73 -12.17 -23.79
C ALA A 330 3.14 -12.17 -23.18
N SER A 331 4.18 -12.10 -24.02
CA SER A 331 5.55 -11.90 -23.52
C SER A 331 5.60 -10.71 -22.56
N TRP A 332 6.25 -10.88 -21.40
CA TRP A 332 6.46 -9.82 -20.41
C TRP A 332 7.06 -8.54 -21.00
N LEU A 333 7.76 -8.63 -22.14
CA LEU A 333 8.29 -7.47 -22.86
C LEU A 333 7.19 -6.56 -23.44
N ASN A 334 5.98 -7.06 -23.65
CA ASN A 334 4.86 -6.29 -24.20
C ASN A 334 4.03 -5.56 -23.14
N GLU A 335 4.29 -5.80 -21.85
CA GLU A 335 3.54 -5.16 -20.77
C GLU A 335 3.74 -3.64 -20.79
N GLU A 336 2.64 -2.91 -20.63
CA GLU A 336 2.64 -1.46 -20.51
C GLU A 336 3.21 -1.03 -19.15
N LEU A 337 4.00 0.04 -19.18
CA LEU A 337 4.58 0.64 -17.99
C LEU A 337 3.52 1.51 -17.30
N VAL A 338 3.32 1.28 -16.00
CA VAL A 338 2.48 2.17 -15.17
C VAL A 338 3.03 3.61 -15.17
N THR A 339 4.35 3.74 -15.06
CA THR A 339 5.06 5.02 -15.23
C THR A 339 5.95 4.92 -16.46
N PRO A 340 5.68 5.70 -17.52
CA PRO A 340 6.59 5.79 -18.66
C PRO A 340 8.00 6.18 -18.24
N ILE A 341 8.99 5.60 -18.92
CA ILE A 341 10.42 5.78 -18.61
C ILE A 341 11.05 6.40 -19.83
N GLY A 342 11.40 7.68 -19.75
CA GLY A 342 11.79 8.46 -20.92
C GLY A 342 10.70 8.38 -21.99
N ARG A 343 11.01 7.77 -23.14
CA ARG A 343 10.05 7.56 -24.23
C ARG A 343 9.43 6.17 -24.25
N ALA A 344 9.93 5.25 -23.44
CA ALA A 344 9.41 3.90 -23.36
C ALA A 344 8.06 3.88 -22.64
N THR A 345 7.08 3.21 -23.24
CA THR A 345 5.76 2.95 -22.64
C THR A 345 5.53 1.46 -22.39
N ARG A 346 6.41 0.57 -22.87
CA ARG A 346 6.40 -0.87 -22.59
C ARG A 346 7.71 -1.37 -22.00
N LEU A 347 7.67 -2.45 -21.22
CA LEU A 347 8.86 -3.06 -20.58
C LEU A 347 9.97 -3.35 -21.60
N GLY A 348 9.61 -3.95 -22.73
CA GLY A 348 10.52 -4.33 -23.81
C GLY A 348 11.09 -3.16 -24.60
N GLU A 349 10.67 -1.93 -24.37
CA GLU A 349 11.18 -0.72 -25.04
C GLU A 349 12.28 -0.04 -24.24
N VAL A 350 12.29 -0.20 -22.91
CA VAL A 350 13.19 0.51 -21.99
C VAL A 350 14.66 0.29 -22.37
N ARG A 351 15.39 1.37 -22.63
CA ARG A 351 16.84 1.39 -22.84
C ARG A 351 17.53 2.27 -21.81
N ARG A 352 18.85 2.21 -21.75
CA ARG A 352 19.66 3.01 -20.84
C ARG A 352 19.46 4.53 -21.03
N VAL A 353 19.22 4.97 -22.26
CA VAL A 353 18.89 6.38 -22.57
C VAL A 353 17.53 6.81 -21.98
N ASP A 354 16.56 5.91 -21.97
CA ASP A 354 15.23 6.15 -21.42
C ASP A 354 15.30 6.28 -19.88
N VAL A 355 16.13 5.45 -19.24
CA VAL A 355 16.44 5.54 -17.80
C VAL A 355 17.14 6.86 -17.44
N GLU A 356 18.08 7.32 -18.28
CA GLU A 356 18.73 8.62 -18.12
C GLU A 356 17.71 9.76 -18.22
N GLU A 357 16.83 9.74 -19.24
CA GLU A 357 15.79 10.73 -19.44
C GLU A 357 14.81 10.78 -18.26
N PHE A 358 14.36 9.62 -17.78
CA PHE A 358 13.54 9.51 -16.57
C PHE A 358 14.25 10.13 -15.35
N GLY A 359 15.54 9.83 -15.17
CA GLY A 359 16.36 10.47 -14.15
C GLY A 359 16.38 12.00 -14.26
N LYS A 360 16.57 12.54 -15.47
CA LYS A 360 16.52 14.00 -15.71
C LYS A 360 15.15 14.59 -15.36
N MET A 361 14.06 13.92 -15.72
CA MET A 361 12.69 14.36 -15.38
C MET A 361 12.49 14.46 -13.86
N LEU A 362 13.02 13.49 -13.11
CA LEU A 362 13.06 13.52 -11.64
C LEU A 362 14.02 14.59 -11.07
N GLY A 363 14.94 15.12 -11.88
CA GLY A 363 15.96 16.08 -11.45
C GLY A 363 17.25 15.43 -10.94
N ILE A 364 17.56 14.23 -11.43
CA ILE A 364 18.78 13.46 -11.16
C ILE A 364 19.73 13.62 -12.36
N SER A 365 21.03 13.82 -12.09
CA SER A 365 22.04 13.93 -13.16
C SER A 365 22.25 12.58 -13.87
N ALA A 366 22.58 12.61 -15.16
CA ALA A 366 22.87 11.40 -15.94
C ALA A 366 23.89 10.48 -15.26
N LYS A 367 25.00 11.03 -14.77
CA LYS A 367 26.02 10.30 -14.00
C LYS A 367 25.43 9.58 -12.79
N THR A 368 24.50 10.21 -12.08
CA THR A 368 23.86 9.60 -10.91
C THR A 368 22.86 8.52 -11.33
N SER A 369 22.05 8.76 -12.37
CA SER A 369 21.11 7.78 -12.92
C SER A 369 21.82 6.49 -13.34
N HIS A 370 22.92 6.61 -14.12
CA HIS A 370 23.74 5.48 -14.54
C HIS A 370 24.34 4.74 -13.34
N ARG A 371 24.93 5.46 -12.39
CA ARG A 371 25.48 4.84 -11.16
C ARG A 371 24.42 4.07 -10.36
N LEU A 372 23.21 4.63 -10.23
CA LEU A 372 22.11 3.97 -9.50
C LEU A 372 21.59 2.74 -10.24
N LEU A 373 21.52 2.81 -11.57
CA LEU A 373 21.16 1.67 -12.42
C LEU A 373 22.21 0.55 -12.31
N ASP A 374 23.48 0.88 -12.47
CA ASP A 374 24.58 -0.10 -12.44
C ASP A 374 24.67 -0.78 -11.06
N ASP A 375 24.52 -0.03 -9.96
CA ASP A 375 24.43 -0.58 -8.60
C ASP A 375 23.25 -1.56 -8.46
N MET A 376 22.07 -1.21 -9.00
CA MET A 376 20.89 -2.08 -8.97
C MET A 376 21.12 -3.38 -9.75
N LEU A 377 21.64 -3.25 -10.98
CA LEU A 377 21.91 -4.39 -11.86
C LEU A 377 22.94 -5.35 -11.26
N ALA A 378 24.04 -4.83 -10.70
CA ALA A 378 25.05 -5.64 -10.04
C ALA A 378 24.48 -6.39 -8.83
N LYS A 379 23.68 -5.72 -8.00
CA LYS A 379 23.04 -6.34 -6.84
C LYS A 379 21.98 -7.38 -7.23
N LEU A 380 21.19 -7.13 -8.29
CA LEU A 380 20.24 -8.12 -8.79
C LEU A 380 20.94 -9.38 -9.31
N ALA A 381 22.04 -9.21 -10.05
CA ALA A 381 22.83 -10.33 -10.57
C ALA A 381 23.40 -11.21 -9.44
N LEU A 382 23.73 -10.61 -8.29
CA LEU A 382 24.20 -11.31 -7.11
C LEU A 382 23.05 -11.95 -6.31
N HIS A 383 22.01 -11.18 -5.98
CA HIS A 383 21.03 -11.57 -4.98
C HIS A 383 19.85 -12.38 -5.53
N ALA A 384 19.44 -12.18 -6.78
CA ALA A 384 18.29 -12.90 -7.32
C ALA A 384 18.55 -14.42 -7.44
N PRO A 385 19.71 -14.89 -7.96
CA PRO A 385 20.03 -16.32 -7.98
C PRO A 385 20.22 -16.90 -6.57
N ALA A 386 20.90 -16.17 -5.67
CA ALA A 386 21.15 -16.63 -4.30
C ALA A 386 19.86 -16.79 -3.50
N LEU A 387 18.89 -15.87 -3.65
CA LEU A 387 17.58 -16.00 -3.01
C LEU A 387 16.77 -17.17 -3.59
N LEU A 388 16.87 -17.41 -4.90
CA LEU A 388 16.21 -18.54 -5.55
C LEU A 388 16.77 -19.88 -5.02
N GLU A 389 18.09 -20.00 -4.91
CA GLU A 389 18.77 -21.17 -4.35
C GLU A 389 18.35 -21.40 -2.89
N LYS A 390 18.43 -20.36 -2.06
CA LYS A 390 17.99 -20.41 -0.66
C LYS A 390 16.51 -20.82 -0.52
N ALA A 391 15.63 -20.34 -1.40
CA ALA A 391 14.23 -20.74 -1.39
C ALA A 391 14.09 -22.24 -1.69
N GLN A 392 14.83 -22.76 -2.67
CA GLN A 392 14.82 -24.19 -3.01
C GLN A 392 15.34 -25.06 -1.85
N GLU A 393 16.42 -24.64 -1.19
CA GLU A 393 16.97 -25.30 -0.01
C GLU A 393 15.96 -25.36 1.16
N ASN A 394 15.15 -24.31 1.32
CA ASN A 394 14.10 -24.23 2.34
C ASN A 394 12.83 -25.05 1.99
N GLY A 395 12.88 -25.91 0.97
CA GLY A 395 11.78 -26.81 0.63
C GLY A 395 10.58 -26.11 0.00
N THR A 396 10.83 -25.08 -0.82
CA THR A 396 9.79 -24.44 -1.66
C THR A 396 9.12 -25.49 -2.55
N LEU A 397 7.78 -25.44 -2.68
CA LEU A 397 7.03 -26.41 -3.46
C LEU A 397 7.35 -26.32 -4.96
N PRO A 398 7.16 -27.37 -5.77
CA PRO A 398 7.53 -27.36 -7.19
C PRO A 398 6.90 -26.21 -8.01
N GLY A 399 5.62 -25.88 -7.73
CA GLY A 399 4.91 -24.77 -8.37
C GLY A 399 5.43 -23.40 -7.94
N GLU A 400 5.67 -23.22 -6.64
CA GLU A 400 6.29 -22.01 -6.09
C GLU A 400 7.70 -21.80 -6.68
N ALA A 401 8.51 -22.86 -6.76
CA ALA A 401 9.86 -22.81 -7.32
C ALA A 401 9.85 -22.48 -8.83
N ARG A 402 8.80 -22.89 -9.56
CA ARG A 402 8.59 -22.49 -10.95
C ARG A 402 8.36 -20.99 -11.07
N VAL A 403 7.47 -20.43 -10.25
CA VAL A 403 7.20 -18.98 -10.22
C VAL A 403 8.49 -18.20 -9.95
N LEU A 404 9.28 -18.61 -8.96
CA LEU A 404 10.56 -17.94 -8.67
C LEU A 404 11.55 -18.01 -9.83
N ARG A 405 11.65 -19.16 -10.52
CA ARG A 405 12.48 -19.30 -11.73
C ARG A 405 12.00 -18.40 -12.86
N GLU A 406 10.69 -18.30 -13.07
CA GLU A 406 10.09 -17.42 -14.08
C GLU A 406 10.45 -15.95 -13.81
N ILE A 407 10.41 -15.49 -12.56
CA ILE A 407 10.83 -14.13 -12.17
C ILE A 407 12.32 -13.91 -12.45
N VAL A 408 13.18 -14.80 -11.96
CA VAL A 408 14.65 -14.64 -12.04
C VAL A 408 15.17 -14.79 -13.47
N HIS A 409 14.68 -15.78 -14.20
CA HIS A 409 15.17 -16.10 -15.55
C HIS A 409 14.35 -15.45 -16.67
N GLY A 410 13.19 -14.86 -16.36
CA GLY A 410 12.39 -14.04 -17.27
C GLY A 410 12.73 -12.55 -17.13
N PRO A 411 11.84 -11.72 -16.55
CA PRO A 411 11.96 -10.26 -16.59
C PRO A 411 13.29 -9.76 -16.01
N ILE A 412 13.76 -10.30 -14.89
CA ILE A 412 15.02 -9.86 -14.26
C ILE A 412 16.20 -10.08 -15.21
N LYS A 413 16.36 -11.29 -15.74
CA LYS A 413 17.47 -11.63 -16.63
C LYS A 413 17.43 -10.82 -17.92
N ASP A 414 16.29 -10.80 -18.60
CA ASP A 414 16.16 -10.17 -19.92
C ASP A 414 16.39 -8.65 -19.84
N LEU A 415 15.75 -7.98 -18.88
CA LEU A 415 15.89 -6.53 -18.71
C LEU A 415 17.28 -6.16 -18.20
N SER A 416 17.89 -6.99 -17.34
CA SER A 416 19.26 -6.75 -16.88
C SER A 416 20.27 -6.86 -18.02
N LEU A 417 20.14 -7.86 -18.90
CA LEU A 417 20.98 -8.01 -20.08
C LEU A 417 20.80 -6.84 -21.06
N LYS A 418 19.56 -6.37 -21.21
CA LYS A 418 19.24 -5.26 -22.10
C LYS A 418 19.82 -3.93 -21.61
N LEU A 419 19.81 -3.67 -20.28
CA LEU A 419 20.27 -2.41 -19.69
C LEU A 419 21.76 -2.36 -19.35
N HIS A 420 22.46 -3.51 -19.43
CA HIS A 420 23.92 -3.58 -19.42
C HIS A 420 24.55 -3.12 -20.74
N ARG A 421 23.82 -3.24 -21.86
CA ARG A 421 24.24 -2.80 -23.19
C ARG A 421 23.86 -1.34 -23.41
#